data_AF-Q5Z1M2-F1
#
_entry.id   AF-Q5Z1M2-F1
#
_cell.length_a   1.000
_cell.length_b   1.000
_cell.length_c   1.000
_cell.angle_alpha   90.00
_cell.angle_beta   90.00
_cell.angle_gamma   90.00
#
_symmetry.space_group_name_H-M   'P 1'
#
loop_
_entity.id
_entity.type
_entity.pdbx_description
1 polymer ?
#
loop_
_entity_poly.entity_id
_entity_poly.type
_entity_poly.pdbx_seq_one_letter_code
_entity_poly.pdbx_strand_id
1 'polypeptide(L)'
;MNEPNSESAHSARERTENRNTVNAALRDPEFWLFRHIPLRYMIPLALFAALAAWVATAFDAPAAVIAIVVAVVLIAGAAPVRRRHPRNVVGMIARAIAFRRRRVRPDKLPAGGEAVDVPLAEGGSYGVRWDNGLLITMMRIDPPPDALTLLRRGSLSTDQVLPLTEIGRCLSQFDIQLASIDVISTGARTASNGIVARLYDSIIGPLPAIAHRTVWLVLRLDPLANVRAVDNRGGGATGTLRTAIIATRRVANRLAALDISTSVLTASEMNAAVRVLTRGVALEDFAETPHSLVHDGVHLTSYEIGPELIGSRGFADIWATPSMSTTVTVRLRPGEQRSAQPEDSPPITLGALVRFDTEAEPTAPPVAGLRPLPGRQFRALLDCLPAQFTGHDGVSDYRGPLDALDGIALPTAGCGQLIGADELGQGIAVPLIGEGTRHLEVIGKLDLAQQVILRAIALGAHVVVHTDRPEAWHSMVVNVGDPYALSLAPRFAGTGHSPAPPAAATPGPFPAATVIVFDGIAPTAQAGGATIVHVRAPHAPASAVDADVVLIQDPAAPNSITVRTSTATTTVTMVTTPDEMRYIGESLVAAR
;
A
#
# COMPACT_ATOMS: atom_id res chain seq x y z
N MET A 1 -34.08 46.95 9.92
CA MET A 1 -34.34 46.08 8.76
C MET A 1 -33.02 45.41 8.44
N ASN A 2 -32.82 44.18 8.94
CA ASN A 2 -31.55 43.46 8.88
C ASN A 2 -31.38 42.83 7.49
N GLU A 3 -30.30 43.20 6.77
CA GLU A 3 -29.68 42.30 5.80
C GLU A 3 -28.47 41.65 6.45
N PRO A 4 -28.47 40.31 6.59
CA PRO A 4 -27.21 39.58 6.51
C PRO A 4 -27.41 38.27 5.72
N ASN A 5 -26.77 38.11 4.56
CA ASN A 5 -26.49 36.75 4.02
C ASN A 5 -25.58 36.62 2.79
N SER A 6 -24.83 37.65 2.35
CA SER A 6 -23.97 37.50 1.17
C SER A 6 -22.60 36.86 1.48
N GLU A 7 -21.97 37.13 2.62
CA GLU A 7 -20.63 36.59 2.95
C GLU A 7 -20.64 35.13 3.41
N SER A 8 -21.70 34.67 4.09
CA SER A 8 -21.84 33.27 4.50
C SER A 8 -22.07 32.36 3.29
N ALA A 9 -22.80 32.83 2.29
CA ALA A 9 -23.06 32.10 1.05
C ALA A 9 -21.83 32.03 0.14
N HIS A 10 -20.99 33.06 0.12
CA HIS A 10 -19.76 33.07 -0.67
C HIS A 10 -18.68 32.16 -0.08
N SER A 11 -18.48 32.18 1.24
CA SER A 11 -17.53 31.28 1.92
C SER A 11 -18.03 29.82 1.97
N ALA A 12 -19.34 29.59 2.01
CA ALA A 12 -19.92 28.27 1.86
C ALA A 12 -19.83 27.77 0.41
N ARG A 13 -19.98 28.64 -0.60
CA ARG A 13 -19.76 28.29 -2.01
C ARG A 13 -18.29 27.99 -2.29
N GLU A 14 -17.33 28.79 -1.81
CA GLU A 14 -15.89 28.49 -1.93
C GLU A 14 -15.50 27.20 -1.20
N ARG A 15 -16.05 26.95 0.00
CA ARG A 15 -15.83 25.67 0.72
C ARG A 15 -16.49 24.47 0.05
N THR A 16 -17.54 24.67 -0.74
CA THR A 16 -18.23 23.60 -1.48
C THR A 16 -17.59 23.37 -2.85
N GLU A 17 -17.07 24.42 -3.50
CA GLU A 17 -16.27 24.32 -4.72
C GLU A 17 -14.94 23.62 -4.45
N ASN A 18 -14.23 23.97 -3.38
CA ASN A 18 -13.01 23.25 -2.99
C ASN A 18 -13.24 21.81 -2.54
N ARG A 19 -14.48 21.42 -2.23
CA ARG A 19 -14.82 20.02 -1.86
C ARG A 19 -15.07 19.13 -3.08
N ASN A 20 -15.25 19.72 -4.26
CA ASN A 20 -15.60 19.02 -5.50
C ASN A 20 -14.53 19.11 -6.61
N THR A 21 -13.50 19.95 -6.48
CA THR A 21 -12.48 20.16 -7.52
C THR A 21 -11.36 19.13 -7.54
N VAL A 22 -11.32 18.18 -6.60
CA VAL A 22 -10.10 17.38 -6.37
C VAL A 22 -9.73 16.45 -7.54
N ASN A 23 -10.60 16.12 -8.50
CA ASN A 23 -10.19 15.49 -9.77
C ASN A 23 -11.32 15.42 -10.82
N ALA A 24 -11.92 16.56 -11.17
CA ALA A 24 -12.99 16.60 -12.20
C ALA A 24 -12.53 16.20 -13.62
N ALA A 25 -11.22 16.12 -13.84
CA ALA A 25 -10.61 15.81 -15.14
C ALA A 25 -10.56 14.29 -15.43
N LEU A 26 -10.47 13.43 -14.40
CA LEU A 26 -10.53 11.99 -14.56
C LEU A 26 -11.98 11.53 -14.69
N ARG A 27 -12.36 11.16 -15.90
CA ARG A 27 -13.72 10.70 -16.23
C ARG A 27 -13.80 9.19 -16.14
N ASP A 28 -14.81 8.74 -15.41
CA ASP A 28 -15.21 7.35 -15.38
C ASP A 28 -15.85 6.99 -16.74
N PRO A 29 -15.31 6.01 -17.50
CA PRO A 29 -15.86 5.65 -18.80
C PRO A 29 -17.23 4.99 -18.71
N GLU A 30 -17.58 4.41 -17.55
CA GLU A 30 -18.88 3.80 -17.34
C GLU A 30 -19.85 4.81 -16.69
N PHE A 31 -20.94 5.09 -17.40
CA PHE A 31 -22.03 5.89 -16.85
C PHE A 31 -22.59 5.23 -15.57
N TRP A 32 -22.85 6.01 -14.52
CA TRP A 32 -23.33 5.52 -13.22
C TRP A 32 -24.53 4.56 -13.32
N LEU A 33 -25.44 4.83 -14.27
CA LEU A 33 -26.60 3.98 -14.54
C LEU A 33 -26.20 2.59 -15.05
N PHE A 34 -25.24 2.50 -15.98
CA PHE A 34 -24.78 1.22 -16.52
C PHE A 34 -23.93 0.42 -15.52
N ARG A 35 -23.35 1.08 -14.51
CA ARG A 35 -22.74 0.37 -13.39
C ARG A 35 -23.77 -0.35 -12.52
N HIS A 36 -24.94 0.26 -12.36
CA HIS A 36 -26.02 -0.29 -11.54
C HIS A 36 -26.91 -1.26 -12.34
N ILE A 37 -27.05 -1.02 -13.64
CA ILE A 37 -27.83 -1.80 -14.59
C ILE A 37 -26.97 -2.04 -15.85
N PRO A 38 -26.04 -3.01 -15.81
CA PRO A 38 -25.16 -3.24 -16.95
C PRO A 38 -25.97 -3.62 -18.19
N LEU A 39 -25.75 -2.90 -19.28
CA LEU A 39 -26.46 -3.11 -20.55
C LEU A 39 -26.30 -4.57 -21.02
N ARG A 40 -25.13 -5.17 -20.79
CA ARG A 40 -24.84 -6.59 -21.06
C ARG A 40 -25.76 -7.57 -20.34
N TYR A 41 -26.42 -7.17 -19.25
CA TYR A 41 -27.41 -7.98 -18.54
C TYR A 41 -28.85 -7.60 -18.91
N MET A 42 -29.07 -6.41 -19.46
CA MET A 42 -30.36 -6.01 -20.01
C MET A 42 -30.67 -6.71 -21.33
N ILE A 43 -29.66 -6.97 -22.17
CA ILE A 43 -29.86 -7.71 -23.42
C ILE A 43 -30.37 -9.14 -23.16
N PRO A 44 -29.74 -9.98 -22.31
CA PRO A 44 -30.27 -11.29 -21.94
C PRO A 44 -31.64 -11.22 -21.26
N LEU A 45 -31.88 -10.20 -20.43
CA LEU A 45 -33.18 -10.00 -19.80
C LEU A 45 -34.27 -9.71 -20.83
N ALA A 46 -33.99 -8.85 -21.82
CA ALA A 46 -34.89 -8.57 -22.92
C ALA A 46 -35.13 -9.81 -23.78
N LEU A 47 -34.09 -10.61 -24.06
CA LEU A 47 -34.22 -11.89 -24.76
C LEU A 47 -35.06 -12.91 -23.96
N PHE A 48 -34.90 -12.96 -22.63
CA PHE A 48 -35.70 -13.82 -21.77
C PHE A 48 -37.16 -13.36 -21.71
N ALA A 49 -37.41 -12.06 -21.67
CA ALA A 49 -38.75 -11.50 -21.76
C ALA A 49 -39.39 -11.79 -23.12
N ALA A 50 -38.63 -11.71 -24.22
CA ALA A 50 -39.09 -12.08 -25.56
C ALA A 50 -39.39 -13.59 -25.66
N LEU A 51 -38.56 -14.44 -25.05
CA LEU A 51 -38.82 -15.89 -24.97
C LEU A 51 -40.08 -16.21 -24.16
N ALA A 52 -40.26 -15.54 -23.00
CA ALA A 52 -41.46 -15.71 -22.19
C ALA A 52 -42.73 -15.26 -22.93
N ALA A 53 -42.65 -14.17 -23.69
CA ALA A 53 -43.72 -13.73 -24.58
C ALA A 53 -44.02 -14.76 -25.67
N TRP A 54 -42.98 -15.33 -26.30
CA TRP A 54 -43.12 -16.35 -27.34
C TRP A 54 -43.77 -17.64 -26.79
N VAL A 55 -43.35 -18.09 -25.62
CA VAL A 55 -43.98 -19.24 -24.94
C VAL A 55 -45.45 -18.93 -24.62
N ALA A 56 -45.76 -17.74 -24.09
CA ALA A 56 -47.15 -17.36 -23.81
C ALA A 56 -48.02 -17.29 -25.08
N THR A 57 -47.48 -16.83 -26.22
CA THR A 57 -48.18 -16.88 -27.51
C THR A 57 -48.40 -18.31 -28.00
N ALA A 58 -47.47 -19.23 -27.74
CA ALA A 58 -47.59 -20.62 -28.14
C ALA A 58 -48.69 -21.39 -27.37
N PHE A 59 -49.12 -20.86 -26.21
CA PHE A 59 -50.23 -21.38 -25.40
C PHE A 59 -51.54 -20.58 -25.55
N ASP A 60 -51.68 -19.79 -26.62
CA ASP A 60 -52.88 -18.96 -26.91
C ASP A 60 -53.28 -18.00 -25.76
N ALA A 61 -52.30 -17.45 -25.04
CA ALA A 61 -52.58 -16.48 -24.00
C ALA A 61 -53.12 -15.15 -24.59
N PRO A 62 -54.08 -14.47 -23.92
CA PRO A 62 -54.55 -13.15 -24.34
C PRO A 62 -53.43 -12.11 -24.38
N ALA A 63 -53.50 -11.14 -25.30
CA ALA A 63 -52.49 -10.08 -25.46
C ALA A 63 -52.19 -9.32 -24.16
N ALA A 64 -53.21 -9.11 -23.31
CA ALA A 64 -53.03 -8.50 -21.99
C ALA A 64 -52.15 -9.34 -21.04
N VAL A 65 -52.28 -10.67 -21.07
CA VAL A 65 -51.48 -11.60 -20.25
C VAL A 65 -50.03 -11.59 -20.72
N ILE A 66 -49.79 -11.58 -22.03
CA ILE A 66 -48.44 -11.48 -22.62
C ILE A 66 -47.76 -10.17 -22.20
N ALA A 67 -48.46 -9.04 -22.29
CA ALA A 67 -47.94 -7.75 -21.86
C ALA A 67 -47.61 -7.71 -20.35
N ILE A 68 -48.44 -8.32 -19.51
CA ILE A 68 -48.19 -8.43 -18.06
C ILE A 68 -46.96 -9.31 -17.79
N VAL A 69 -46.82 -10.46 -18.44
CA VAL A 69 -45.66 -11.35 -18.26
C VAL A 69 -44.36 -10.65 -18.64
N VAL A 70 -44.33 -9.96 -19.79
CA VAL A 70 -43.17 -9.16 -20.22
C VAL A 70 -42.85 -8.05 -19.22
N ALA A 71 -43.86 -7.29 -18.80
CA ALA A 71 -43.70 -6.22 -17.82
C ALA A 71 -43.18 -6.75 -16.48
N VAL A 72 -43.72 -7.86 -15.97
CA VAL A 72 -43.28 -8.49 -14.72
C VAL A 72 -41.85 -8.99 -14.83
N VAL A 73 -41.46 -9.65 -15.92
CA VAL A 73 -40.09 -10.12 -16.13
C VAL A 73 -39.10 -8.95 -16.18
N LEU A 74 -39.42 -7.88 -16.92
CA LEU A 74 -38.58 -6.69 -17.01
C LEU A 74 -38.50 -5.94 -15.68
N ILE A 75 -39.64 -5.70 -15.02
CA ILE A 75 -39.70 -4.96 -13.75
C ILE A 75 -39.03 -5.76 -12.63
N ALA A 76 -39.35 -7.06 -12.47
CA ALA A 76 -38.72 -7.90 -11.45
C ALA A 76 -37.22 -8.13 -11.72
N GLY A 77 -36.84 -8.27 -13.00
CA GLY A 77 -35.44 -8.44 -13.40
C GLY A 77 -34.59 -7.17 -13.25
N ALA A 78 -35.19 -6.00 -13.46
CA ALA A 78 -34.54 -4.68 -13.33
C ALA A 78 -34.75 -4.03 -11.95
N ALA A 79 -35.61 -4.59 -11.09
CA ALA A 79 -35.91 -4.05 -9.76
C ALA A 79 -34.62 -3.89 -8.92
N PRO A 80 -34.37 -2.68 -8.37
CA PRO A 80 -33.19 -2.42 -7.57
C PRO A 80 -33.30 -3.08 -6.18
N VAL A 81 -32.48 -4.09 -5.90
CA VAL A 81 -32.30 -4.67 -4.58
C VAL A 81 -31.36 -3.76 -3.77
N ARG A 82 -31.92 -3.11 -2.75
CA ARG A 82 -31.21 -2.18 -1.87
C ARG A 82 -30.09 -2.92 -1.11
N ARG A 83 -28.90 -2.30 -1.02
CA ARG A 83 -27.69 -2.77 -0.30
C ARG A 83 -26.88 -3.92 -0.93
N ARG A 84 -27.10 -4.32 -2.19
CA ARG A 84 -26.21 -5.28 -2.88
C ARG A 84 -25.68 -4.74 -4.22
N HIS A 85 -24.44 -5.10 -4.56
CA HIS A 85 -23.82 -4.80 -5.85
C HIS A 85 -23.58 -6.10 -6.63
N PRO A 86 -24.16 -6.28 -7.83
CA PRO A 86 -25.01 -5.36 -8.60
C PRO A 86 -26.44 -5.28 -8.03
N ARG A 87 -27.15 -4.18 -8.33
CA ARG A 87 -28.47 -3.89 -7.75
C ARG A 87 -29.62 -4.66 -8.41
N ASN A 88 -29.39 -5.48 -9.43
CA ASN A 88 -30.45 -6.21 -10.14
C ASN A 88 -30.32 -7.73 -9.99
N VAL A 89 -31.46 -8.43 -9.92
CA VAL A 89 -31.53 -9.90 -9.73
C VAL A 89 -30.83 -10.65 -10.86
N VAL A 90 -30.96 -10.16 -12.10
CA VAL A 90 -30.30 -10.74 -13.28
C VAL A 90 -28.79 -10.60 -13.20
N GLY A 91 -28.28 -9.44 -12.77
CA GLY A 91 -26.84 -9.24 -12.59
C GLY A 91 -26.28 -10.13 -11.48
N MET A 92 -27.04 -10.38 -10.41
CA MET A 92 -26.66 -11.32 -9.35
C MET A 92 -26.58 -12.76 -9.86
N ILE A 93 -27.60 -13.23 -10.58
CA ILE A 93 -27.63 -14.58 -11.16
C ILE A 93 -26.52 -14.73 -12.21
N ALA A 94 -26.37 -13.76 -13.11
CA ALA A 94 -25.33 -13.79 -14.14
C ALA A 94 -23.92 -13.79 -13.53
N ARG A 95 -23.68 -13.01 -12.46
CA ARG A 95 -22.41 -13.06 -11.72
C ARG A 95 -22.21 -14.39 -10.99
N ALA A 96 -23.25 -14.93 -10.35
CA ALA A 96 -23.16 -16.23 -9.69
C ALA A 96 -22.87 -17.36 -10.68
N ILE A 97 -23.50 -17.34 -11.87
CA ILE A 97 -23.23 -18.28 -12.96
C ILE A 97 -21.81 -18.06 -13.50
N ALA A 98 -21.38 -16.82 -13.75
CA ALA A 98 -20.02 -16.52 -14.22
C ALA A 98 -18.95 -16.97 -13.22
N PHE A 99 -19.19 -16.76 -11.92
CA PHE A 99 -18.33 -17.22 -10.84
C PHE A 99 -18.27 -18.76 -10.79
N ARG A 100 -19.43 -19.44 -10.82
CA ARG A 100 -19.47 -20.90 -10.89
C ARG A 100 -18.79 -21.46 -12.14
N ARG A 101 -19.02 -20.85 -13.31
CA ARG A 101 -18.38 -21.25 -14.57
C ARG A 101 -16.86 -21.11 -14.51
N ARG A 102 -16.34 -20.00 -13.95
CA ARG A 102 -14.91 -19.81 -13.69
C ARG A 102 -14.34 -20.82 -12.70
N ARG A 103 -15.12 -21.21 -11.69
CA ARG A 103 -14.69 -22.24 -10.72
C ARG A 103 -14.63 -23.64 -11.34
N VAL A 104 -15.52 -23.96 -12.28
CA VAL A 104 -15.58 -25.26 -12.96
C VAL A 104 -14.60 -25.35 -14.13
N ARG A 105 -14.32 -24.22 -14.79
CA ARG A 105 -13.27 -24.06 -15.79
C ARG A 105 -12.35 -22.94 -15.33
N PRO A 106 -11.41 -23.22 -14.40
CA PRO A 106 -10.36 -22.26 -14.14
C PRO A 106 -9.68 -21.99 -15.48
N ASP A 107 -9.64 -20.72 -15.91
CA ASP A 107 -8.68 -20.35 -16.94
C ASP A 107 -7.33 -20.85 -16.43
N LYS A 108 -6.66 -21.71 -17.21
CA LYS A 108 -5.33 -22.17 -16.84
C LYS A 108 -4.52 -20.90 -16.61
N LEU A 109 -4.03 -20.72 -15.39
CA LEU A 109 -3.08 -19.67 -15.05
C LEU A 109 -2.03 -19.67 -16.17
N PRO A 110 -1.95 -18.61 -16.99
CA PRO A 110 -0.89 -18.53 -17.98
C PRO A 110 0.40 -18.60 -17.19
N ALA A 111 1.23 -19.61 -17.48
CA ALA A 111 2.57 -19.68 -16.91
C ALA A 111 3.36 -18.49 -17.49
N GLY A 112 3.29 -17.33 -16.84
CA GLY A 112 4.15 -16.19 -17.17
C GLY A 112 5.59 -16.66 -17.05
N GLY A 113 6.45 -16.29 -18.00
CA GLY A 113 7.84 -16.74 -18.07
C GLY A 113 8.59 -16.47 -16.76
N GLU A 114 9.62 -17.26 -16.49
CA GLU A 114 10.49 -17.02 -15.34
C GLU A 114 11.19 -15.67 -15.49
N ALA A 115 11.43 -14.98 -14.37
CA ALA A 115 12.26 -13.78 -14.37
C ALA A 115 13.73 -14.19 -14.59
N VAL A 116 14.42 -13.49 -15.48
CA VAL A 116 15.82 -13.76 -15.83
C VAL A 116 16.64 -12.49 -15.66
N ASP A 117 17.85 -12.64 -15.13
CA ASP A 117 18.79 -11.54 -14.98
C ASP A 117 19.54 -11.27 -16.30
N VAL A 118 19.49 -10.03 -16.76
CA VAL A 118 20.23 -9.54 -17.92
C VAL A 118 21.43 -8.73 -17.43
N PRO A 119 22.68 -9.16 -17.71
CA PRO A 119 23.87 -8.46 -17.25
C PRO A 119 24.01 -7.11 -17.97
N LEU A 120 24.46 -6.10 -17.22
CA LEU A 120 24.74 -4.77 -17.75
C LEU A 120 26.23 -4.62 -18.05
N ALA A 121 26.55 -3.80 -19.05
CA ALA A 121 27.94 -3.48 -19.40
C ALA A 121 28.68 -2.72 -18.26
N GLU A 122 27.93 -2.02 -17.42
CA GLU A 122 28.44 -1.18 -16.34
C GLU A 122 28.59 -1.95 -15.00
N GLY A 123 28.20 -3.23 -14.98
CA GLY A 123 28.13 -4.05 -13.76
C GLY A 123 26.70 -4.20 -13.22
N GLY A 124 26.46 -5.30 -12.51
CA GLY A 124 25.12 -5.68 -12.05
C GLY A 124 24.24 -6.30 -13.14
N SER A 125 22.99 -6.58 -12.79
CA SER A 125 21.99 -7.15 -13.69
C SER A 125 20.63 -6.52 -13.47
N TYR A 126 19.81 -6.48 -14.52
CA TYR A 126 18.39 -6.15 -14.42
C TYR A 126 17.57 -7.42 -14.58
N GLY A 127 16.63 -7.61 -13.66
CA GLY A 127 15.60 -8.62 -13.77
C GLY A 127 14.62 -8.25 -14.86
N VAL A 128 14.37 -9.20 -15.75
CA VAL A 128 13.42 -9.05 -16.85
C VAL A 128 12.52 -10.27 -16.88
N ARG A 129 11.22 -10.05 -17.10
CA ARG A 129 10.24 -11.13 -17.20
C ARG A 129 9.41 -11.00 -18.48
N TRP A 130 9.24 -12.11 -19.20
CA TRP A 130 8.30 -12.16 -20.33
C TRP A 130 6.93 -12.63 -19.88
N ASP A 131 5.89 -11.88 -20.24
CA ASP A 131 4.52 -12.23 -19.84
C ASP A 131 3.49 -11.70 -20.84
N ASN A 132 2.66 -12.60 -21.38
CA ASN A 132 1.60 -12.27 -22.33
C ASN A 132 2.03 -11.36 -23.50
N GLY A 133 3.24 -11.58 -24.04
CA GLY A 133 3.81 -10.77 -25.13
C GLY A 133 4.42 -9.43 -24.69
N LEU A 134 4.36 -9.10 -23.40
CA LEU A 134 4.98 -7.93 -22.81
C LEU A 134 6.29 -8.28 -22.11
N LEU A 135 7.25 -7.37 -22.20
CA LEU A 135 8.49 -7.42 -21.44
C LEU A 135 8.34 -6.55 -20.19
N ILE A 136 8.49 -7.17 -19.02
CA ILE A 136 8.32 -6.53 -17.71
C ILE A 136 9.68 -6.27 -17.10
N THR A 137 9.88 -5.06 -16.61
CA THR A 137 10.98 -4.68 -15.71
C THR A 137 10.39 -4.04 -14.46
N MET A 138 11.16 -4.07 -13.37
CA MET A 138 10.67 -3.62 -12.08
C MET A 138 11.75 -2.83 -11.35
N MET A 139 11.36 -1.76 -10.66
CA MET A 139 12.23 -0.98 -9.79
C MET A 139 11.53 -0.74 -8.45
N ARG A 140 12.32 -0.58 -7.39
CA ARG A 140 11.87 -0.17 -6.06
C ARG A 140 12.25 1.29 -5.85
N ILE A 141 11.36 2.05 -5.22
CA ILE A 141 11.70 3.37 -4.67
C ILE A 141 12.40 3.15 -3.34
N ASP A 142 13.62 3.63 -3.20
CA ASP A 142 14.38 3.48 -1.96
C ASP A 142 13.92 4.58 -0.97
N PRO A 143 13.64 4.23 0.29
CA PRO A 143 13.19 5.21 1.27
C PRO A 143 14.32 6.23 1.53
N PRO A 144 14.00 7.52 1.68
CA PRO A 144 14.99 8.49 2.11
C PRO A 144 15.44 8.17 3.55
N PRO A 145 16.75 8.27 3.86
CA PRO A 145 17.20 8.13 5.23
C PRO A 145 16.61 9.24 6.11
N ASP A 146 16.17 8.89 7.32
CA ASP A 146 15.94 9.83 8.44
C ASP A 146 14.92 10.96 8.22
N ALA A 147 13.93 10.76 7.34
CA ALA A 147 12.88 11.74 7.10
C ALA A 147 11.84 11.75 8.24
N LEU A 148 11.71 12.89 8.92
CA LEU A 148 10.64 13.12 9.89
C LEU A 148 9.30 13.23 9.16
N THR A 149 8.29 12.50 9.61
CA THR A 149 6.97 12.50 8.98
C THR A 149 5.92 13.13 9.88
N LEU A 150 5.25 14.16 9.38
CA LEU A 150 4.08 14.76 10.02
C LEU A 150 2.83 13.93 9.70
N LEU A 151 2.04 13.62 10.72
CA LEU A 151 0.84 12.80 10.61
C LEU A 151 -0.38 13.61 10.96
N ARG A 152 -1.27 13.77 9.97
CA ARG A 152 -2.55 14.46 10.13
C ARG A 152 -3.68 13.61 9.61
N ARG A 153 -4.81 13.59 10.33
CA ARG A 153 -6.01 12.85 9.90
C ARG A 153 -6.47 13.35 8.52
N GLY A 154 -6.70 12.43 7.59
CA GLY A 154 -7.18 12.75 6.23
C GLY A 154 -6.14 13.47 5.35
N SER A 155 -4.86 13.45 5.72
CA SER A 155 -3.76 14.00 4.92
C SER A 155 -2.57 13.05 4.92
N LEU A 156 -1.94 12.89 3.77
CA LEU A 156 -0.64 12.23 3.63
C LEU A 156 0.40 13.33 3.61
N SER A 157 1.01 13.64 4.76
CA SER A 157 2.11 14.61 4.82
C SER A 157 3.41 13.82 4.85
N THR A 158 3.99 13.59 3.68
CA THR A 158 5.35 13.08 3.57
C THR A 158 6.14 14.09 2.76
N ASP A 159 7.36 14.41 3.19
CA ASP A 159 8.25 15.34 2.48
C ASP A 159 8.59 14.85 1.06
N GLN A 160 8.40 13.55 0.81
CA GLN A 160 8.53 12.95 -0.50
C GLN A 160 7.24 12.21 -0.90
N VAL A 161 6.61 12.71 -1.96
CA VAL A 161 5.47 12.08 -2.64
C VAL A 161 5.89 11.71 -4.05
N LEU A 162 5.40 10.59 -4.55
CA LEU A 162 5.73 10.12 -5.88
C LEU A 162 4.96 10.95 -6.93
N PRO A 163 5.67 11.63 -7.87
CA PRO A 163 5.04 12.51 -8.84
C PRO A 163 4.41 11.69 -9.98
N LEU A 164 3.12 11.36 -9.86
CA LEU A 164 2.40 10.56 -10.86
C LEU A 164 2.38 11.19 -12.25
N THR A 165 2.34 12.52 -12.34
CA THR A 165 2.42 13.26 -13.61
C THR A 165 3.74 12.98 -14.33
N GLU A 166 4.87 12.97 -13.61
CA GLU A 166 6.20 12.71 -14.18
C GLU A 166 6.37 11.24 -14.60
N ILE A 167 5.79 10.33 -13.82
CA ILE A 167 5.71 8.92 -14.21
C ILE A 167 4.83 8.75 -15.45
N GLY A 168 3.71 9.44 -15.53
CA GLY A 168 2.84 9.43 -16.71
C GLY A 168 3.53 9.97 -17.96
N ARG A 169 4.37 11.03 -17.85
CA ARG A 169 5.22 11.50 -18.96
C ARG A 169 6.15 10.39 -19.45
N CYS A 170 6.64 9.54 -18.55
CA CYS A 170 7.51 8.43 -18.89
C CYS A 170 6.80 7.29 -19.65
N LEU A 171 5.48 7.33 -19.87
CA LEU A 171 4.78 6.38 -20.75
C LEU A 171 5.20 6.54 -22.21
N SER A 172 5.56 7.77 -22.64
CA SER A 172 6.05 8.06 -23.98
C SER A 172 7.45 8.67 -23.88
N GLN A 173 8.47 7.89 -24.26
CA GLN A 173 9.87 8.21 -24.10
C GLN A 173 10.59 8.27 -25.44
N PHE A 174 10.66 9.45 -26.06
CA PHE A 174 11.28 9.62 -27.38
C PHE A 174 10.74 8.60 -28.41
N ASP A 175 11.50 7.55 -28.68
CA ASP A 175 11.19 6.47 -29.63
C ASP A 175 10.57 5.21 -29.01
N ILE A 176 10.34 5.20 -27.68
CA ILE A 176 9.78 4.07 -26.94
C ILE A 176 8.45 4.47 -26.29
N GLN A 177 7.42 3.67 -26.49
CA GLN A 177 6.12 3.78 -25.83
C GLN A 177 5.88 2.58 -24.91
N LEU A 178 5.75 2.83 -23.61
CA LEU A 178 5.40 1.80 -22.64
C LEU A 178 3.91 1.47 -22.71
N ALA A 179 3.56 0.20 -22.55
CA ALA A 179 2.18 -0.26 -22.49
C ALA A 179 1.50 0.15 -21.17
N SER A 180 2.25 0.08 -20.06
CA SER A 180 1.82 0.64 -18.78
C SER A 180 3.00 0.89 -17.85
N ILE A 181 2.77 1.75 -16.86
CA ILE A 181 3.58 1.85 -15.64
C ILE A 181 2.64 1.63 -14.45
N ASP A 182 2.91 0.60 -13.67
CA ASP A 182 2.12 0.28 -12.47
C ASP A 182 2.92 0.72 -11.24
N VAL A 183 2.33 1.58 -10.40
CA VAL A 183 2.83 1.96 -9.08
C VAL A 183 2.15 1.06 -8.06
N ILE A 184 2.92 0.18 -7.42
CA ILE A 184 2.42 -0.73 -6.39
C ILE A 184 3.03 -0.28 -5.06
N SER A 185 2.20 0.29 -4.18
CA SER A 185 2.58 0.65 -2.82
C SER A 185 1.97 -0.36 -1.86
N THR A 186 2.81 -1.14 -1.18
CA THR A 186 2.36 -2.01 -0.09
C THR A 186 2.86 -1.46 1.23
N GLY A 187 2.03 -1.51 2.27
CA GLY A 187 2.41 -1.02 3.58
C GLY A 187 1.62 -1.65 4.70
N ALA A 188 2.19 -1.61 5.90
CA ALA A 188 1.50 -2.00 7.12
C ALA A 188 1.71 -0.97 8.22
N ARG A 189 0.67 -0.83 9.04
CA ARG A 189 0.67 0.03 10.23
C ARG A 189 1.45 -0.63 11.38
N THR A 190 1.37 -1.95 11.46
CA THR A 190 2.05 -2.82 12.43
C THR A 190 2.54 -4.08 11.73
N ALA A 191 3.56 -4.76 12.24
CA ALA A 191 4.12 -5.92 11.53
C ALA A 191 3.41 -7.25 11.83
N SER A 192 2.70 -7.33 12.95
CA SER A 192 1.98 -8.53 13.36
C SER A 192 0.62 -8.20 13.95
N ASN A 193 -0.14 -9.25 14.23
CA ASN A 193 -1.40 -9.23 14.97
C ASN A 193 -1.20 -9.56 16.47
N GLY A 194 0.03 -9.44 17.00
CA GLY A 194 0.31 -9.64 18.41
C GLY A 194 -0.43 -8.64 19.30
N ILE A 195 -0.53 -8.93 20.61
CA ILE A 195 -1.20 -8.03 21.57
C ILE A 195 -0.55 -6.63 21.56
N VAL A 196 0.79 -6.58 21.53
CA VAL A 196 1.57 -5.33 21.48
C VAL A 196 1.26 -4.52 20.21
N ALA A 197 1.10 -5.18 19.07
CA ALA A 197 0.73 -4.54 17.82
C ALA A 197 -0.69 -3.94 17.87
N ARG A 198 -1.67 -4.66 18.42
CA ARG A 198 -3.04 -4.13 18.61
C ARG A 198 -3.09 -2.92 19.54
N LEU A 199 -2.30 -2.95 20.61
CA LEU A 199 -2.19 -1.81 21.52
C LEU A 199 -1.60 -0.60 20.80
N TYR A 200 -0.55 -0.79 20.03
CA TYR A 200 0.06 0.29 19.25
C TYR A 200 -0.88 0.84 18.17
N ASP A 201 -1.63 0.00 17.45
CA ASP A 201 -2.61 0.46 16.46
C ASP A 201 -3.72 1.32 17.09
N SER A 202 -4.12 0.99 18.34
CA SER A 202 -5.05 1.81 19.12
C SER A 202 -4.50 3.21 19.42
N ILE A 203 -3.18 3.34 19.66
CA ILE A 203 -2.51 4.63 19.90
C ILE A 203 -2.49 5.46 18.62
N ILE A 204 -2.16 4.84 17.48
CA ILE A 204 -2.17 5.52 16.18
C ILE A 204 -3.59 6.01 15.86
N GLY A 205 -4.59 5.17 16.15
CA GLY A 205 -5.99 5.45 15.86
C GLY A 205 -6.20 5.78 14.38
N PRO A 206 -6.91 6.87 14.02
CA PRO A 206 -7.28 7.17 12.65
C PRO A 206 -6.20 7.91 11.85
N LEU A 207 -4.97 7.98 12.35
CA LEU A 207 -3.85 8.55 11.59
C LEU A 207 -3.43 7.58 10.48
N PRO A 208 -3.13 8.03 9.26
CA PRO A 208 -2.61 7.18 8.19
C PRO A 208 -1.12 6.83 8.39
N ALA A 209 -0.77 6.32 9.57
CA ALA A 209 0.60 6.02 9.97
C ALA A 209 1.00 4.61 9.48
N ILE A 210 1.60 4.55 8.30
CA ILE A 210 2.13 3.33 7.72
C ILE A 210 3.60 3.23 8.12
N ALA A 211 3.91 2.35 9.06
CA ALA A 211 5.25 2.22 9.60
C ALA A 211 6.24 1.70 8.55
N HIS A 212 5.86 0.61 7.87
CA HIS A 212 6.63 0.02 6.78
C HIS A 212 5.90 0.22 5.48
N ARG A 213 6.57 0.79 4.48
CA ARG A 213 6.05 0.92 3.13
C ARG A 213 7.12 0.57 2.14
N THR A 214 6.76 -0.23 1.16
CA THR A 214 7.58 -0.48 -0.02
C THR A 214 6.80 -0.06 -1.25
N VAL A 215 7.43 0.73 -2.10
CA VAL A 215 6.84 1.18 -3.36
C VAL A 215 7.64 0.62 -4.51
N TRP A 216 6.94 0.02 -5.46
CA TRP A 216 7.50 -0.52 -6.68
C TRP A 216 6.90 0.16 -7.91
N LEU A 217 7.70 0.27 -8.95
CA LEU A 217 7.25 0.60 -10.30
C LEU A 217 7.46 -0.61 -11.20
N VAL A 218 6.40 -1.03 -11.86
CA VAL A 218 6.41 -2.11 -12.85
C VAL A 218 6.22 -1.50 -14.22
N LEU A 219 7.24 -1.60 -15.08
CA LEU A 219 7.20 -1.05 -16.42
C LEU A 219 6.94 -2.19 -17.39
N ARG A 220 5.93 -2.04 -18.23
CA ARG A 220 5.55 -3.02 -19.24
C ARG A 220 5.80 -2.46 -20.63
N LEU A 221 6.69 -3.11 -21.38
CA LEU A 221 6.98 -2.78 -22.77
C LEU A 221 6.28 -3.79 -23.68
N ASP A 222 5.56 -3.33 -24.69
CA ASP A 222 5.13 -4.16 -25.81
C ASP A 222 6.16 -4.04 -26.95
N PRO A 223 6.96 -5.09 -27.23
CA PRO A 223 7.97 -5.03 -28.28
C PRO A 223 7.36 -4.87 -29.68
N LEU A 224 6.14 -5.36 -29.91
CA LEU A 224 5.43 -5.23 -31.19
C LEU A 224 4.88 -3.81 -31.41
N ALA A 225 4.56 -3.09 -30.34
CA ALA A 225 4.26 -1.66 -30.43
C ALA A 225 5.51 -0.81 -30.69
N ASN A 226 6.71 -1.36 -30.42
CA ASN A 226 7.99 -0.65 -30.42
C ASN A 226 9.00 -1.19 -31.45
N VAL A 227 8.54 -1.80 -32.54
CA VAL A 227 9.39 -2.50 -33.54
C VAL A 227 10.55 -1.63 -34.02
N ARG A 228 10.31 -0.37 -34.38
CA ARG A 228 11.39 0.54 -34.85
C ARG A 228 12.46 0.77 -33.79
N ALA A 229 12.09 0.96 -32.54
CA ALA A 229 13.03 1.14 -31.44
C ALA A 229 13.83 -0.14 -31.17
N VAL A 230 13.18 -1.30 -31.29
CA VAL A 230 13.82 -2.62 -31.17
C VAL A 230 14.84 -2.84 -32.28
N ASP A 231 14.47 -2.56 -33.53
CA ASP A 231 15.34 -2.73 -34.71
C ASP A 231 16.58 -1.84 -34.62
N ASN A 232 16.40 -0.56 -34.25
CA ASN A 232 17.51 0.39 -34.05
C ASN A 232 18.52 -0.05 -32.98
N ARG A 233 18.14 -1.00 -32.10
CA ARG A 233 18.96 -1.49 -30.98
C ARG A 233 19.53 -2.89 -31.21
N GLY A 234 19.45 -3.38 -32.45
CA GLY A 234 20.01 -4.67 -32.87
C GLY A 234 18.96 -5.72 -33.22
N GLY A 235 17.66 -5.38 -33.14
CA GLY A 235 16.55 -6.25 -33.54
C GLY A 235 16.38 -7.50 -32.67
N GLY A 236 15.32 -8.26 -32.96
CA GLY A 236 15.02 -9.53 -32.31
C GLY A 236 14.98 -9.45 -30.77
N ALA A 237 15.43 -10.53 -30.11
CA ALA A 237 15.44 -10.62 -28.65
C ALA A 237 16.40 -9.61 -28.00
N THR A 238 17.60 -9.43 -28.57
CA THR A 238 18.62 -8.52 -28.02
C THR A 238 18.18 -7.06 -28.07
N GLY A 239 17.61 -6.61 -29.20
CA GLY A 239 17.04 -5.28 -29.35
C GLY A 239 15.86 -5.06 -28.39
N THR A 240 15.02 -6.09 -28.20
CA THR A 240 13.88 -6.05 -27.27
C THR A 240 14.33 -5.84 -25.82
N LEU A 241 15.28 -6.64 -25.35
CA LEU A 241 15.85 -6.51 -24.00
C LEU A 241 16.52 -5.14 -23.80
N ARG A 242 17.33 -4.70 -24.76
CA ARG A 242 17.97 -3.37 -24.71
C ARG A 242 16.96 -2.25 -24.67
N THR A 243 15.87 -2.36 -25.43
CA THR A 243 14.79 -1.36 -25.46
C THR A 243 14.14 -1.23 -24.07
N ALA A 244 13.79 -2.34 -23.43
CA ALA A 244 13.24 -2.30 -22.08
C ALA A 244 14.23 -1.73 -21.07
N ILE A 245 15.49 -2.21 -21.06
CA ILE A 245 16.53 -1.70 -20.14
C ILE A 245 16.71 -0.19 -20.29
N ILE A 246 16.76 0.32 -21.53
CA ILE A 246 16.87 1.76 -21.79
C ILE A 246 15.63 2.51 -21.27
N ALA A 247 14.43 1.96 -21.49
CA ALA A 247 13.21 2.57 -20.99
C ALA A 247 13.18 2.65 -19.45
N THR A 248 13.59 1.57 -18.78
CA THR A 248 13.73 1.49 -17.32
C THR A 248 14.73 2.51 -16.80
N ARG A 249 15.91 2.61 -17.42
CA ARG A 249 16.93 3.61 -17.03
C ARG A 249 16.46 5.04 -17.21
N ARG A 250 15.69 5.32 -18.27
CA ARG A 250 15.12 6.66 -18.50
C ARG A 250 14.15 7.06 -17.38
N VAL A 251 13.30 6.12 -16.92
CA VAL A 251 12.41 6.38 -15.76
C VAL A 251 13.21 6.59 -14.49
N ALA A 252 14.19 5.72 -14.20
CA ALA A 252 15.05 5.86 -13.03
C ALA A 252 15.80 7.22 -13.02
N ASN A 253 16.38 7.61 -14.15
CA ASN A 253 17.04 8.91 -14.29
C ASN A 253 16.07 10.10 -14.12
N ARG A 254 14.82 9.96 -14.57
CA ARG A 254 13.80 11.00 -14.39
C ARG A 254 13.42 11.18 -12.92
N LEU A 255 13.32 10.08 -12.17
CA LEU A 255 13.06 10.10 -10.73
C LEU A 255 14.27 10.61 -9.94
N ALA A 256 15.48 10.21 -10.32
CA ALA A 256 16.71 10.72 -9.70
C ALA A 256 16.87 12.25 -9.88
N ALA A 257 16.41 12.81 -11.00
CA ALA A 257 16.39 14.26 -11.22
C ALA A 257 15.42 15.02 -10.30
N LEU A 258 14.58 14.30 -9.55
CA LEU A 258 13.64 14.81 -8.54
C LEU A 258 14.05 14.36 -7.13
N ASP A 259 15.32 13.96 -6.95
CA ASP A 259 15.89 13.45 -5.70
C ASP A 259 15.18 12.19 -5.16
N ILE A 260 14.54 11.41 -6.04
CA ILE A 260 13.92 10.13 -5.70
C ILE A 260 14.89 9.00 -6.09
N SER A 261 15.48 8.38 -5.08
CA SER A 261 16.35 7.22 -5.25
C SER A 261 15.57 5.97 -5.65
N THR A 262 16.06 5.24 -6.64
CA THR A 262 15.44 4.01 -7.13
C THR A 262 16.46 2.92 -7.40
N SER A 263 16.12 1.69 -7.05
CA SER A 263 16.90 0.49 -7.35
C SER A 263 16.14 -0.38 -8.37
N VAL A 264 16.75 -0.65 -9.52
CA VAL A 264 16.19 -1.59 -10.51
C VAL A 264 16.42 -3.01 -10.01
N LEU A 265 15.36 -3.82 -9.96
CA LEU A 265 15.40 -5.13 -9.31
C LEU A 265 15.99 -6.20 -10.23
N THR A 266 16.72 -7.14 -9.61
CA THR A 266 17.12 -8.43 -10.18
C THR A 266 15.93 -9.41 -10.27
N ALA A 267 16.09 -10.51 -10.99
CA ALA A 267 15.07 -11.55 -11.10
C ALA A 267 14.68 -12.12 -9.72
N SER A 268 15.67 -12.31 -8.84
CA SER A 268 15.45 -12.80 -7.48
C SER A 268 14.64 -11.83 -6.62
N GLU A 269 14.89 -10.53 -6.74
CA GLU A 269 14.18 -9.46 -6.04
C GLU A 269 12.76 -9.26 -6.58
N MET A 270 12.57 -9.39 -7.90
CA MET A 270 11.22 -9.44 -8.50
C MET A 270 10.39 -10.57 -7.90
N ASN A 271 10.97 -11.76 -7.79
CA ASN A 271 10.30 -12.91 -7.16
C ASN A 271 10.05 -12.68 -5.66
N ALA A 272 10.95 -12.00 -4.96
CA ALA A 272 10.72 -11.58 -3.58
C ALA A 272 9.56 -10.61 -3.44
N ALA A 273 9.43 -9.63 -4.35
CA ALA A 273 8.31 -8.70 -4.36
C ALA A 273 6.97 -9.40 -4.63
N VAL A 274 6.94 -10.37 -5.57
CA VAL A 274 5.75 -11.22 -5.77
C VAL A 274 5.39 -11.95 -4.48
N ARG A 275 6.37 -12.56 -3.79
CA ARG A 275 6.12 -13.23 -2.50
C ARG A 275 5.58 -12.27 -1.45
N VAL A 276 6.07 -11.04 -1.35
CA VAL A 276 5.49 -10.03 -0.43
C VAL A 276 4.03 -9.76 -0.79
N LEU A 277 3.75 -9.54 -2.07
CA LEU A 277 2.40 -9.26 -2.56
C LEU A 277 1.44 -10.45 -2.40
N THR A 278 1.91 -11.70 -2.43
CA THR A 278 1.09 -12.90 -2.17
C THR A 278 1.20 -13.42 -0.73
N ARG A 279 1.94 -12.74 0.15
CA ARG A 279 2.33 -13.22 1.49
C ARG A 279 2.97 -14.61 1.50
N GLY A 280 3.75 -14.92 0.47
CA GLY A 280 4.43 -16.19 0.29
C GLY A 280 3.52 -17.36 -0.11
N VAL A 281 2.21 -17.13 -0.26
CA VAL A 281 1.24 -18.14 -0.68
C VAL A 281 1.31 -18.33 -2.18
N ALA A 282 1.29 -19.58 -2.65
CA ALA A 282 1.21 -19.90 -4.07
C ALA A 282 -0.17 -19.50 -4.62
N LEU A 283 -0.24 -19.11 -5.89
CA LEU A 283 -1.48 -18.57 -6.45
C LEU A 283 -2.61 -19.60 -6.46
N GLU A 284 -2.28 -20.86 -6.68
CA GLU A 284 -3.18 -22.02 -6.68
C GLU A 284 -3.77 -22.36 -5.31
N ASP A 285 -3.13 -21.94 -4.21
CA ASP A 285 -3.55 -22.26 -2.84
C ASP A 285 -4.62 -21.30 -2.29
N PHE A 286 -4.92 -20.23 -3.02
CA PHE A 286 -5.97 -19.30 -2.64
C PHE A 286 -7.36 -19.85 -2.96
N ALA A 287 -8.24 -19.86 -1.95
CA ALA A 287 -9.66 -20.11 -2.16
C ALA A 287 -10.38 -18.79 -2.42
N GLU A 288 -10.93 -18.60 -3.64
CA GLU A 288 -11.74 -17.42 -3.95
C GLU A 288 -13.17 -17.55 -3.41
N THR A 289 -13.59 -16.61 -2.57
CA THR A 289 -14.98 -16.36 -2.21
C THR A 289 -15.55 -15.26 -3.11
N PRO A 290 -16.87 -15.02 -3.10
CA PRO A 290 -17.43 -13.88 -3.80
C PRO A 290 -16.87 -12.53 -3.35
N HIS A 291 -16.22 -12.40 -2.20
CA HIS A 291 -15.78 -11.10 -1.67
C HIS A 291 -14.28 -11.03 -1.36
N SER A 292 -13.60 -12.14 -1.08
CA SER A 292 -12.18 -12.18 -0.75
C SER A 292 -11.47 -13.40 -1.35
N LEU A 293 -10.13 -13.38 -1.37
CA LEU A 293 -9.32 -14.59 -1.43
C LEU A 293 -8.97 -15.03 -0.01
N VAL A 294 -9.00 -16.32 0.27
CA VAL A 294 -8.78 -16.86 1.61
C VAL A 294 -7.68 -17.90 1.59
N HIS A 295 -6.78 -17.79 2.57
CA HIS A 295 -5.75 -18.79 2.88
C HIS A 295 -5.41 -18.68 4.37
N ASP A 296 -5.35 -19.81 5.08
CA ASP A 296 -5.03 -19.88 6.53
C ASP A 296 -5.77 -18.88 7.42
N GLY A 297 -7.07 -18.71 7.16
CA GLY A 297 -7.94 -17.82 7.95
C GLY A 297 -7.73 -16.32 7.68
N VAL A 298 -6.90 -15.96 6.70
CA VAL A 298 -6.66 -14.57 6.34
C VAL A 298 -7.30 -14.24 5.00
N HIS A 299 -8.00 -13.11 4.97
CA HIS A 299 -8.79 -12.62 3.84
C HIS A 299 -8.05 -11.50 3.10
N LEU A 300 -7.81 -11.70 1.81
CA LEU A 300 -7.32 -10.70 0.86
C LEU A 300 -8.54 -10.11 0.13
N THR A 301 -8.89 -8.87 0.45
CA THR A 301 -10.10 -8.23 -0.07
C THR A 301 -9.73 -7.02 -0.91
N SER A 302 -9.93 -7.13 -2.22
CA SER A 302 -9.61 -6.12 -3.23
C SER A 302 -10.84 -5.31 -3.63
N TYR A 303 -10.65 -4.00 -3.73
CA TYR A 303 -11.62 -3.00 -4.13
C TYR A 303 -11.05 -2.13 -5.26
N GLU A 304 -11.92 -1.67 -6.14
CA GLU A 304 -11.61 -0.56 -7.04
C GLU A 304 -11.76 0.76 -6.28
N ILE A 305 -10.78 1.65 -6.44
CA ILE A 305 -10.79 2.97 -5.82
C ILE A 305 -11.66 3.87 -6.69
N GLY A 306 -12.78 4.35 -6.14
CA GLY A 306 -13.65 5.33 -6.80
C GLY A 306 -12.93 6.65 -7.08
N PRO A 307 -13.31 7.41 -8.12
CA PRO A 307 -12.66 8.67 -8.47
C PRO A 307 -12.72 9.70 -7.32
N GLU A 308 -13.76 9.64 -6.48
CA GLU A 308 -13.91 10.45 -5.28
C GLU A 308 -12.80 10.22 -4.22
N LEU A 309 -12.11 9.08 -4.28
CA LEU A 309 -11.00 8.73 -3.39
C LEU A 309 -9.62 8.92 -4.05
N ILE A 310 -9.57 9.23 -5.36
CA ILE A 310 -8.31 9.46 -6.07
C ILE A 310 -7.84 10.88 -5.75
N GLY A 311 -7.05 10.99 -4.69
CA GLY A 311 -6.47 12.23 -4.19
C GLY A 311 -5.91 12.02 -2.78
N SER A 312 -5.18 13.01 -2.26
CA SER A 312 -4.42 12.87 -1.02
C SER A 312 -5.29 12.47 0.19
N ARG A 313 -6.51 13.02 0.29
CA ARG A 313 -7.43 12.70 1.38
C ARG A 313 -8.01 11.30 1.26
N GLY A 314 -8.43 10.88 0.08
CA GLY A 314 -8.99 9.54 -0.13
C GLY A 314 -7.95 8.45 0.10
N PHE A 315 -6.70 8.66 -0.35
CA PHE A 315 -5.61 7.76 0.00
C PHE A 315 -5.26 7.78 1.48
N ALA A 316 -5.32 8.93 2.17
CA ALA A 316 -5.16 8.98 3.62
C ALA A 316 -6.21 8.12 4.34
N ASP A 317 -7.48 8.21 3.96
CA ASP A 317 -8.55 7.41 4.56
C ASP A 317 -8.34 5.90 4.30
N ILE A 318 -7.85 5.54 3.11
CA ILE A 318 -7.44 4.17 2.77
C ILE A 318 -6.30 3.68 3.71
N TRP A 319 -5.22 4.44 3.85
CA TRP A 319 -4.08 4.06 4.69
C TRP A 319 -4.37 4.13 6.21
N ALA A 320 -5.41 4.87 6.61
CA ALA A 320 -5.90 4.89 7.98
C ALA A 320 -6.72 3.64 8.35
N THR A 321 -7.11 2.81 7.37
CA THR A 321 -7.93 1.62 7.59
C THR A 321 -7.12 0.53 8.32
N PRO A 322 -7.60 0.04 9.48
CA PRO A 322 -6.95 -1.07 10.19
C PRO A 322 -6.91 -2.33 9.32
N SER A 323 -5.71 -2.84 9.09
CA SER A 323 -5.46 -4.06 8.31
C SER A 323 -4.07 -4.60 8.65
N MET A 324 -3.84 -5.88 8.39
CA MET A 324 -2.50 -6.49 8.51
C MET A 324 -1.55 -5.92 7.46
N SER A 325 -2.07 -5.71 6.25
CA SER A 325 -1.39 -4.98 5.20
C SER A 325 -2.41 -4.30 4.29
N THR A 326 -2.01 -3.17 3.71
CA THR A 326 -2.75 -2.48 2.67
C THR A 326 -1.86 -2.38 1.45
N THR A 327 -2.35 -2.80 0.29
CA THR A 327 -1.67 -2.66 -0.99
C THR A 327 -2.50 -1.78 -1.91
N VAL A 328 -1.95 -0.65 -2.33
CA VAL A 328 -2.55 0.26 -3.32
C VAL A 328 -1.80 0.08 -4.64
N THR A 329 -2.52 -0.22 -5.70
CA THR A 329 -1.98 -0.35 -7.06
C THR A 329 -2.60 0.72 -7.94
N VAL A 330 -1.76 1.58 -8.51
CA VAL A 330 -2.15 2.62 -9.45
C VAL A 330 -1.48 2.34 -10.79
N ARG A 331 -2.27 2.08 -11.84
CA ARG A 331 -1.79 1.73 -13.16
C ARG A 331 -2.04 2.86 -14.14
N LEU A 332 -0.96 3.34 -14.76
CA LEU A 332 -0.99 4.36 -15.80
C LEU A 332 -0.79 3.71 -17.16
N ARG A 333 -1.62 4.09 -18.15
CA ARG A 333 -1.48 3.66 -19.54
C ARG A 333 -1.62 4.84 -20.50
N PRO A 334 -1.04 4.76 -21.71
CA PRO A 334 -1.34 5.71 -22.76
C PRO A 334 -2.85 5.70 -23.09
N GLY A 335 -3.45 6.88 -23.19
CA GLY A 335 -4.85 7.03 -23.62
C GLY A 335 -4.97 7.08 -25.14
N GLU A 336 -6.13 6.70 -25.65
CA GLU A 336 -6.47 6.91 -27.07
C GLU A 336 -6.82 8.37 -27.30
N GLN A 337 -6.12 9.02 -28.23
CA GLN A 337 -6.43 10.37 -28.66
C GLN A 337 -7.68 10.35 -29.55
N ARG A 338 -8.82 10.79 -29.00
CA ARG A 338 -10.11 10.80 -29.71
C ARG A 338 -10.32 12.01 -30.62
N SER A 339 -9.59 13.11 -30.40
CA SER A 339 -9.75 14.36 -31.14
C SER A 339 -8.54 14.63 -32.03
N ALA A 340 -8.79 15.09 -33.26
CA ALA A 340 -7.76 15.52 -34.21
C ALA A 340 -7.13 16.88 -33.85
N GLN A 341 -7.67 17.55 -32.83
CA GLN A 341 -7.10 18.78 -32.30
C GLN A 341 -5.93 18.43 -31.35
N PRO A 342 -4.78 19.11 -31.45
CA PRO A 342 -3.72 18.95 -30.47
C PRO A 342 -4.27 19.38 -29.11
N GLU A 343 -4.44 18.44 -28.19
CA GLU A 343 -4.61 18.75 -26.78
C GLU A 343 -3.24 19.13 -26.20
N ASP A 344 -3.21 20.10 -25.29
CA ASP A 344 -1.97 20.56 -24.64
C ASP A 344 -1.32 19.47 -23.76
N SER A 345 -2.10 18.43 -23.41
CA SER A 345 -1.74 17.37 -22.47
C SER A 345 -2.14 16.01 -23.05
N PRO A 346 -1.24 15.01 -23.11
CA PRO A 346 -1.54 13.72 -23.72
C PRO A 346 -2.59 12.96 -22.90
N PRO A 347 -3.55 12.26 -23.54
CA PRO A 347 -4.55 11.48 -22.82
C PRO A 347 -3.90 10.27 -22.15
N ILE A 348 -4.37 9.96 -20.95
CA ILE A 348 -3.96 8.79 -20.16
C ILE A 348 -5.17 8.01 -19.67
N THR A 349 -4.94 6.74 -19.33
CA THR A 349 -5.88 5.97 -18.53
C THR A 349 -5.26 5.58 -17.19
N LEU A 350 -6.09 5.60 -16.14
CA LEU A 350 -5.72 5.37 -14.75
C LEU A 350 -6.59 4.25 -14.17
N GLY A 351 -5.99 3.11 -13.86
CA GLY A 351 -6.61 2.06 -13.05
C GLY A 351 -6.16 2.20 -11.59
N ALA A 352 -7.07 2.10 -10.62
CA ALA A 352 -6.73 2.23 -9.21
C ALA A 352 -7.41 1.14 -8.37
N LEU A 353 -6.61 0.34 -7.67
CA LEU A 353 -7.04 -0.76 -6.82
C LEU A 353 -6.46 -0.60 -5.42
N VAL A 354 -7.21 -1.06 -4.43
CA VAL A 354 -6.70 -1.28 -3.07
C VAL A 354 -7.05 -2.68 -2.61
N ARG A 355 -6.11 -3.33 -1.95
CA ARG A 355 -6.32 -4.59 -1.23
C ARG A 355 -6.07 -4.38 0.26
N PHE A 356 -6.97 -4.89 1.07
CA PHE A 356 -6.80 -5.02 2.51
C PHE A 356 -6.67 -6.48 2.88
N ASP A 357 -5.66 -6.76 3.71
CA ASP A 357 -5.42 -8.06 4.29
C ASP A 357 -5.94 -8.07 5.73
N THR A 358 -6.92 -8.92 6.03
CA THR A 358 -7.62 -8.93 7.33
C THR A 358 -7.85 -10.35 7.85
N GLU A 359 -7.95 -10.52 9.16
CA GLU A 359 -8.28 -11.82 9.80
C GLU A 359 -9.75 -12.22 9.62
N ALA A 360 -10.62 -11.24 9.38
CA ALA A 360 -12.03 -11.45 9.14
C ALA A 360 -12.45 -10.81 7.82
N GLU A 361 -13.35 -11.46 7.10
CA GLU A 361 -13.91 -10.92 5.87
C GLU A 361 -14.70 -9.63 6.16
N PRO A 362 -14.38 -8.49 5.50
CA PRO A 362 -15.14 -7.26 5.68
C PRO A 362 -16.60 -7.43 5.25
N THR A 363 -17.54 -7.04 6.12
CA THR A 363 -18.98 -7.11 5.80
C THR A 363 -19.44 -6.01 4.84
N ALA A 364 -18.66 -4.93 4.75
CA ALA A 364 -18.85 -3.80 3.85
C ALA A 364 -17.48 -3.19 3.51
N PRO A 365 -17.38 -2.38 2.44
CA PRO A 365 -16.16 -1.63 2.15
C PRO A 365 -15.78 -0.75 3.34
N PRO A 366 -14.52 -0.77 3.80
CA PRO A 366 -14.09 -0.05 5.01
C PRO A 366 -14.09 1.47 4.83
N VAL A 367 -13.90 1.94 3.60
CA VAL A 367 -13.91 3.36 3.22
C VAL A 367 -15.03 3.60 2.22
N ALA A 368 -15.82 4.64 2.46
CA ALA A 368 -16.87 5.06 1.53
C ALA A 368 -16.25 5.51 0.19
N GLY A 369 -16.78 4.98 -0.92
CA GLY A 369 -16.25 5.23 -2.26
C GLY A 369 -15.41 4.07 -2.83
N LEU A 370 -15.03 3.10 -1.98
CA LEU A 370 -14.48 1.84 -2.45
C LEU A 370 -15.55 0.97 -3.10
N ARG A 371 -15.24 0.43 -4.27
CA ARG A 371 -16.14 -0.35 -5.10
C ARG A 371 -15.79 -1.84 -4.97
N PRO A 372 -16.71 -2.70 -4.49
CA PRO A 372 -16.42 -4.12 -4.33
C PRO A 372 -16.27 -4.83 -5.67
N LEU A 373 -15.38 -5.81 -5.73
CA LEU A 373 -15.09 -6.60 -6.93
C LEU A 373 -15.55 -8.06 -6.76
N PRO A 374 -16.86 -8.34 -6.68
CA PRO A 374 -17.28 -9.67 -6.27
C PRO A 374 -17.04 -10.73 -7.33
N GLY A 375 -16.41 -11.84 -6.93
CA GLY A 375 -15.97 -12.93 -7.82
C GLY A 375 -14.93 -12.50 -8.86
N ARG A 376 -14.15 -11.47 -8.55
CA ARG A 376 -13.01 -10.96 -9.33
C ARG A 376 -11.77 -10.74 -8.45
N GLN A 377 -11.75 -11.33 -7.25
CA GLN A 377 -10.69 -11.13 -6.26
C GLN A 377 -9.38 -11.75 -6.72
N PHE A 378 -9.45 -12.93 -7.33
CA PHE A 378 -8.27 -13.58 -7.91
C PHE A 378 -7.67 -12.74 -9.04
N ARG A 379 -8.52 -12.22 -9.92
CA ARG A 379 -8.09 -11.33 -11.00
C ARG A 379 -7.50 -10.02 -10.47
N ALA A 380 -8.11 -9.42 -9.45
CA ALA A 380 -7.60 -8.21 -8.83
C ALA A 380 -6.22 -8.44 -8.18
N LEU A 381 -5.98 -9.61 -7.58
CA LEU A 381 -4.66 -10.01 -7.10
C LEU A 381 -3.65 -10.04 -8.26
N LEU A 382 -3.97 -10.73 -9.36
CA LEU A 382 -3.10 -10.80 -10.53
C LEU A 382 -2.77 -9.42 -11.12
N ASP A 383 -3.77 -8.54 -11.19
CA ASP A 383 -3.58 -7.17 -11.67
C ASP A 383 -2.65 -6.35 -10.77
N CYS A 384 -2.46 -6.74 -9.49
CA CYS A 384 -1.53 -6.12 -8.55
C CYS A 384 -0.12 -6.75 -8.56
N LEU A 385 0.13 -7.81 -9.32
CA LEU A 385 1.44 -8.46 -9.35
C LEU A 385 2.33 -7.91 -10.48
N PRO A 386 3.67 -7.90 -10.30
CA PRO A 386 4.64 -7.69 -11.38
C PRO A 386 4.74 -8.91 -12.32
N ALA A 387 3.61 -9.60 -12.52
CA ALA A 387 3.40 -10.77 -13.34
C ALA A 387 1.94 -10.76 -13.80
N GLN A 388 1.63 -11.44 -14.90
CA GLN A 388 0.27 -11.63 -15.43
C GLN A 388 -0.47 -10.32 -15.79
N PHE A 389 -0.25 -9.83 -17.02
CA PHE A 389 -1.07 -8.78 -17.61
C PHE A 389 -2.39 -9.37 -18.15
N THR A 390 -3.49 -9.21 -17.40
CA THR A 390 -4.83 -9.47 -17.94
C THR A 390 -5.33 -8.23 -18.68
N GLY A 391 -5.01 -8.14 -19.98
CA GLY A 391 -5.46 -7.04 -20.83
C GLY A 391 -6.97 -6.77 -20.76
N HIS A 392 -7.30 -5.47 -20.79
CA HIS A 392 -8.58 -4.87 -21.19
C HIS A 392 -9.89 -5.14 -20.41
N ASP A 393 -9.94 -6.05 -19.44
CA ASP A 393 -11.25 -6.48 -18.86
C ASP A 393 -11.35 -6.44 -17.31
N GLY A 394 -10.31 -5.95 -16.61
CA GLY A 394 -10.17 -6.10 -15.16
C GLY A 394 -10.91 -5.06 -14.32
N VAL A 395 -10.73 -3.78 -14.63
CA VAL A 395 -11.18 -2.63 -13.83
C VAL A 395 -11.53 -1.49 -14.78
N SER A 396 -12.55 -0.69 -14.47
CA SER A 396 -12.90 0.48 -15.28
C SER A 396 -11.79 1.53 -15.14
N ASP A 397 -10.92 1.65 -16.14
CA ASP A 397 -9.86 2.66 -16.14
C ASP A 397 -10.47 4.07 -16.31
N TYR A 398 -10.15 4.99 -15.42
CA TYR A 398 -10.49 6.40 -15.57
C TYR A 398 -9.71 7.02 -16.72
N ARG A 399 -10.33 7.90 -17.50
CA ARG A 399 -9.69 8.59 -18.64
C ARG A 399 -9.59 10.08 -18.35
N GLY A 400 -8.43 10.67 -18.61
CA GLY A 400 -8.24 12.11 -18.46
C GLY A 400 -6.96 12.57 -19.15
N PRO A 401 -6.71 13.88 -19.16
CA PRO A 401 -5.43 14.41 -19.60
C PRO A 401 -4.37 14.16 -18.51
N LEU A 402 -3.08 14.22 -18.86
CA LEU A 402 -1.98 13.86 -17.97
C LEU A 402 -1.86 14.74 -16.71
N ASP A 403 -2.16 16.03 -16.83
CA ASP A 403 -2.26 17.03 -15.76
C ASP A 403 -3.36 16.71 -14.75
N ALA A 404 -4.31 15.83 -15.07
CA ALA A 404 -5.27 15.30 -14.09
C ALA A 404 -4.61 14.42 -13.01
N LEU A 405 -3.32 14.09 -13.15
CA LEU A 405 -2.54 13.42 -12.13
C LEU A 405 -1.91 14.38 -11.11
N ASP A 406 -1.98 15.69 -11.36
CA ASP A 406 -1.39 16.69 -10.49
C ASP A 406 -2.05 16.68 -9.11
N GLY A 407 -1.23 16.73 -8.06
CA GLY A 407 -1.69 16.70 -6.67
C GLY A 407 -2.12 15.32 -6.16
N ILE A 408 -2.06 14.26 -6.98
CA ILE A 408 -2.26 12.89 -6.50
C ILE A 408 -1.00 12.44 -5.74
N ALA A 409 -1.06 12.49 -4.40
CA ALA A 409 0.06 12.12 -3.53
C ALA A 409 0.06 10.61 -3.23
N LEU A 410 1.12 9.91 -3.65
CA LEU A 410 1.47 8.58 -3.17
C LEU A 410 2.78 8.65 -2.37
N PRO A 411 2.76 8.42 -1.05
CA PRO A 411 3.98 8.44 -0.25
C PRO A 411 4.99 7.39 -0.72
N THR A 412 6.27 7.77 -0.78
CA THR A 412 7.35 6.89 -1.24
C THR A 412 7.85 5.93 -0.16
N ALA A 413 7.71 6.30 1.11
CA ALA A 413 8.25 5.58 2.26
C ALA A 413 7.26 5.43 3.42
N GLY A 414 7.64 4.60 4.40
CA GLY A 414 6.92 4.47 5.66
C GLY A 414 7.29 5.61 6.60
N CYS A 415 6.36 5.98 7.49
CA CYS A 415 6.61 7.02 8.49
C CYS A 415 7.33 6.48 9.73
N GLY A 416 7.57 5.17 9.82
CA GLY A 416 8.14 4.54 10.98
C GLY A 416 7.24 4.59 12.21
N GLN A 417 7.85 4.91 13.34
CA GLN A 417 7.21 4.88 14.65
C GLN A 417 6.67 6.26 15.04
N LEU A 418 5.43 6.31 15.54
CA LEU A 418 4.87 7.50 16.18
C LEU A 418 5.64 7.79 17.47
N ILE A 419 6.16 9.00 17.60
CA ILE A 419 6.84 9.48 18.82
C ILE A 419 5.80 10.18 19.71
N GLY A 420 5.18 11.22 19.19
CA GLY A 420 4.26 12.06 19.96
C GLY A 420 3.49 13.01 19.06
N ALA A 421 3.05 14.12 19.62
CA ALA A 421 2.42 15.20 18.87
C ALA A 421 3.16 16.53 19.03
N ASP A 422 3.11 17.37 18.00
CA ASP A 422 3.59 18.75 18.08
C ASP A 422 2.63 19.63 18.90
N GLU A 423 2.97 20.92 19.02
CA GLU A 423 2.15 21.92 19.71
C GLU A 423 0.76 22.12 19.07
N LEU A 424 0.61 21.77 17.78
CA LEU A 424 -0.65 21.85 17.04
C LEU A 424 -1.47 20.55 17.14
N GLY A 425 -1.00 19.55 17.88
CA GLY A 425 -1.62 18.24 18.05
C GLY A 425 -1.49 17.32 16.82
N GLN A 426 -0.58 17.62 15.90
CA GLN A 426 -0.25 16.76 14.77
C GLN A 426 0.71 15.66 15.22
N GLY A 427 0.46 14.42 14.81
CA GLY A 427 1.34 13.31 15.16
C GLY A 427 2.70 13.47 14.47
N ILE A 428 3.79 13.09 15.13
CA ILE A 428 5.13 13.06 14.54
C ILE A 428 5.63 11.62 14.61
N ALA A 429 5.97 11.09 13.44
CA ALA A 429 6.55 9.76 13.30
C ALA A 429 7.93 9.81 12.65
N VAL A 430 8.79 8.89 13.08
CA VAL A 430 10.18 8.80 12.64
C VAL A 430 10.53 7.32 12.44
N PRO A 431 11.24 6.97 11.35
CA PRO A 431 11.77 5.63 11.15
C PRO A 431 12.92 5.37 12.13
N LEU A 432 12.63 5.09 13.40
CA LEU A 432 13.67 4.85 14.41
C LEU A 432 14.44 3.53 14.21
N ILE A 433 13.84 2.58 13.48
CA ILE A 433 14.26 1.18 13.43
C ILE A 433 13.99 0.62 12.03
N GLY A 434 14.95 -0.13 11.48
CA GLY A 434 14.84 -0.79 10.18
C GLY A 434 15.71 -0.14 9.10
N GLU A 435 15.29 -0.30 7.83
CA GLU A 435 16.03 0.23 6.67
C GLU A 435 16.03 1.76 6.69
N GLY A 436 17.16 2.36 7.08
CA GLY A 436 17.35 3.81 7.12
C GLY A 436 18.11 4.27 8.37
N THR A 437 17.84 3.67 9.53
CA THR A 437 18.44 4.07 10.81
C THR A 437 19.25 2.92 11.41
N ARG A 438 20.56 3.12 11.47
CA ARG A 438 21.54 2.17 12.01
C ARG A 438 21.89 2.49 13.46
N HIS A 439 21.90 3.77 13.84
CA HIS A 439 22.23 4.19 15.19
C HIS A 439 21.20 5.18 15.74
N LEU A 440 20.52 4.78 16.82
CA LEU A 440 19.57 5.58 17.58
C LEU A 440 20.13 5.86 18.98
N GLU A 441 20.23 7.14 19.35
CA GLU A 441 20.51 7.52 20.73
C GLU A 441 19.23 7.92 21.47
N VAL A 442 19.04 7.39 22.67
CA VAL A 442 17.97 7.77 23.59
C VAL A 442 18.59 8.37 24.85
N ILE A 443 18.49 9.68 24.99
CA ILE A 443 19.05 10.46 26.10
C ILE A 443 17.92 10.84 27.05
N GLY A 444 17.87 10.20 28.22
CA GLY A 444 16.80 10.42 29.17
C GLY A 444 16.67 9.30 30.20
N LYS A 445 15.46 9.15 30.72
CA LYS A 445 15.08 8.05 31.61
C LYS A 445 14.91 6.74 30.82
N LEU A 446 15.00 5.62 31.53
CA LEU A 446 14.90 4.28 30.95
C LEU A 446 13.51 3.99 30.37
N ASP A 447 12.46 4.56 30.96
CA ASP A 447 11.07 4.42 30.52
C ASP A 447 10.86 4.89 29.07
N LEU A 448 11.54 5.97 28.65
CA LEU A 448 11.53 6.43 27.26
C LEU A 448 12.11 5.36 26.32
N ALA A 449 13.24 4.77 26.68
CA ALA A 449 13.86 3.72 25.88
C ALA A 449 12.96 2.47 25.81
N GLN A 450 12.40 2.05 26.95
CA GLN A 450 11.45 0.93 27.00
C GLN A 450 10.20 1.19 26.15
N GLN A 451 9.66 2.41 26.15
CA GLN A 451 8.53 2.79 25.31
C GLN A 451 8.89 2.78 23.81
N VAL A 452 10.07 3.26 23.45
CA VAL A 452 10.59 3.18 22.07
C VAL A 452 10.68 1.72 21.64
N ILE A 453 11.25 0.85 22.47
CA ILE A 453 11.40 -0.57 22.21
C ILE A 453 10.05 -1.31 22.16
N LEU A 454 9.08 -0.95 23.00
CA LEU A 454 7.75 -1.56 22.98
C LEU A 454 7.05 -1.31 21.63
N ARG A 455 7.13 -0.08 21.14
CA ARG A 455 6.58 0.30 19.84
C ARG A 455 7.38 -0.32 18.70
N ALA A 456 8.70 -0.47 18.82
CA ALA A 456 9.51 -1.23 17.88
C ALA A 456 8.99 -2.66 17.70
N ILE A 457 8.67 -3.33 18.81
CA ILE A 457 8.13 -4.69 18.81
C ILE A 457 6.77 -4.74 18.11
N ALA A 458 5.91 -3.72 18.31
CA ALA A 458 4.65 -3.59 17.54
C ALA A 458 4.89 -3.48 16.02
N LEU A 459 6.01 -2.88 15.63
CA LEU A 459 6.48 -2.78 14.25
C LEU A 459 7.30 -3.99 13.79
N GLY A 460 7.35 -5.07 14.59
CA GLY A 460 7.97 -6.34 14.23
C GLY A 460 9.45 -6.43 14.52
N ALA A 461 10.00 -5.55 15.35
CA ALA A 461 11.40 -5.65 15.74
C ALA A 461 11.66 -6.85 16.65
N HIS A 462 12.78 -7.53 16.40
CA HIS A 462 13.39 -8.50 17.30
C HIS A 462 14.45 -7.80 18.13
N VAL A 463 14.23 -7.73 19.45
CA VAL A 463 15.05 -6.88 20.33
C VAL A 463 15.89 -7.74 21.27
N VAL A 464 17.19 -7.46 21.29
CA VAL A 464 18.14 -8.03 22.26
C VAL A 464 18.72 -6.89 23.09
N VAL A 465 18.52 -6.95 24.40
CA VAL A 465 19.00 -5.92 25.33
C VAL A 465 20.28 -6.38 26.01
N HIS A 466 21.35 -5.62 25.79
CA HIS A 466 22.59 -5.70 26.54
C HIS A 466 22.61 -4.56 27.56
N THR A 467 22.63 -4.90 28.84
CA THR A 467 22.51 -3.93 29.93
C THR A 467 23.31 -4.35 31.15
N ASP A 468 23.82 -3.36 31.90
CA ASP A 468 24.42 -3.56 33.23
C ASP A 468 23.37 -3.61 34.37
N ARG A 469 22.10 -3.27 34.07
CA ARG A 469 20.95 -3.22 35.00
C ARG A 469 19.75 -4.08 34.54
N PRO A 470 19.93 -5.40 34.37
CA PRO A 470 18.91 -6.28 33.76
C PRO A 470 17.61 -6.41 34.56
N GLU A 471 17.63 -6.21 35.87
CA GLU A 471 16.44 -6.16 36.71
C GLU A 471 15.45 -5.08 36.26
N ALA A 472 15.95 -3.95 35.74
CA ALA A 472 15.11 -2.85 35.25
C ALA A 472 14.37 -3.19 33.95
N TRP A 473 14.89 -4.15 33.17
CA TRP A 473 14.27 -4.64 31.93
C TRP A 473 13.43 -5.91 32.11
N HIS A 474 13.66 -6.66 33.21
CA HIS A 474 13.04 -7.96 33.42
C HIS A 474 11.51 -7.89 33.43
N SER A 475 10.93 -6.85 34.06
CA SER A 475 9.47 -6.66 34.07
C SER A 475 8.91 -6.56 32.64
N MET A 476 9.56 -5.78 31.77
CA MET A 476 9.15 -5.63 30.37
C MET A 476 9.25 -6.95 29.59
N VAL A 477 10.32 -7.72 29.77
CA VAL A 477 10.48 -9.05 29.14
C VAL A 477 9.34 -9.98 29.54
N VAL A 478 9.02 -10.04 30.84
CA VAL A 478 7.93 -10.88 31.36
C VAL A 478 6.57 -10.42 30.83
N ASN A 479 6.32 -9.12 30.77
CA ASN A 479 5.05 -8.56 30.30
C ASN A 479 4.84 -8.73 28.79
N VAL A 480 5.90 -8.61 27.99
CA VAL A 480 5.85 -8.91 26.55
C VAL A 480 5.57 -10.40 26.33
N GLY A 481 6.20 -11.27 27.12
CA GLY A 481 5.89 -12.71 27.14
C GLY A 481 6.27 -13.46 25.86
N ASP A 482 7.01 -12.83 24.95
CA ASP A 482 7.50 -13.40 23.70
C ASP A 482 9.04 -13.28 23.64
N PRO A 483 9.77 -14.39 23.89
CA PRO A 483 11.24 -14.40 23.86
C PRO A 483 11.86 -14.09 22.50
N TYR A 484 11.10 -14.23 21.40
CA TYR A 484 11.59 -13.88 20.06
C TYR A 484 11.42 -12.38 19.79
N ALA A 485 10.45 -11.73 20.42
CA ALA A 485 10.26 -10.29 20.30
C ALA A 485 11.24 -9.50 21.18
N LEU A 486 11.44 -9.93 22.43
CA LEU A 486 12.31 -9.25 23.40
C LEU A 486 13.07 -10.25 24.27
N SER A 487 14.39 -10.10 24.33
CA SER A 487 15.26 -10.93 25.17
C SER A 487 16.38 -10.12 25.81
N LEU A 488 16.91 -10.62 26.94
CA LEU A 488 18.10 -10.09 27.60
C LEU A 488 19.33 -10.91 27.18
N ALA A 489 20.40 -10.23 26.81
CA ALA A 489 21.66 -10.88 26.47
C ALA A 489 22.27 -11.57 27.72
N PRO A 490 22.85 -12.77 27.58
CA PRO A 490 23.52 -13.44 28.70
C PRO A 490 24.74 -12.64 29.17
N ARG A 491 24.89 -12.44 30.48
CA ARG A 491 25.96 -11.62 31.10
C ARG A 491 27.42 -12.07 30.81
N PHE A 492 27.62 -13.25 30.23
CA PHE A 492 28.95 -13.84 29.97
C PHE A 492 29.15 -14.39 28.54
N ALA A 493 28.19 -14.20 27.62
CA ALA A 493 28.35 -14.72 26.26
C ALA A 493 28.92 -13.62 25.35
N GLY A 494 30.23 -13.68 25.10
CA GLY A 494 30.75 -13.22 23.82
C GLY A 494 30.02 -13.98 22.72
N THR A 495 29.39 -13.24 21.80
CA THR A 495 28.81 -13.75 20.55
C THR A 495 28.09 -15.11 20.68
N GLY A 496 26.92 -15.15 21.34
CA GLY A 496 26.20 -16.40 21.60
C GLY A 496 24.72 -16.36 21.22
N HIS A 497 24.40 -16.90 20.04
CA HIS A 497 23.12 -17.48 19.61
C HIS A 497 21.82 -16.85 20.16
N SER A 498 21.22 -15.97 19.37
CA SER A 498 19.78 -15.71 19.45
C SER A 498 19.01 -16.99 19.07
N PRO A 499 17.92 -17.34 19.78
CA PRO A 499 17.08 -18.45 19.36
C PRO A 499 16.50 -18.14 17.97
N ALA A 500 16.67 -19.06 17.01
CA ALA A 500 16.12 -18.92 15.67
C ALA A 500 14.59 -18.82 15.76
N PRO A 501 13.94 -17.90 15.03
CA PRO A 501 12.48 -17.77 15.07
C PRO A 501 11.81 -19.12 14.74
N PRO A 502 10.66 -19.44 15.36
CA PRO A 502 9.99 -20.70 15.10
C PRO A 502 9.56 -20.75 13.63
N ALA A 503 9.78 -21.89 12.97
CA ALA A 503 9.41 -22.13 11.57
C ALA A 503 7.89 -22.01 11.28
N ALA A 504 7.06 -21.80 12.32
CA ALA A 504 5.61 -21.78 12.28
C ALA A 504 4.99 -20.38 12.44
N ALA A 505 5.77 -19.32 12.65
CA ALA A 505 5.24 -17.97 12.55
C ALA A 505 5.05 -17.63 11.07
N THR A 506 3.81 -17.50 10.61
CA THR A 506 3.52 -17.00 9.26
C THR A 506 4.26 -15.66 9.11
N PRO A 507 5.26 -15.56 8.22
CA PRO A 507 6.03 -14.34 8.10
C PRO A 507 5.08 -13.19 7.77
N GLY A 508 5.16 -12.11 8.54
CA GLY A 508 4.54 -10.86 8.13
C GLY A 508 5.09 -10.44 6.76
N PRO A 509 4.36 -9.61 6.00
CA PRO A 509 4.78 -9.19 4.66
C PRO A 509 6.08 -8.36 4.65
N PHE A 510 6.56 -7.90 5.81
CA PHE A 510 7.76 -7.08 5.95
C PHE A 510 8.83 -7.81 6.78
N PRO A 511 10.12 -7.69 6.43
CA PRO A 511 11.20 -8.30 7.18
C PRO A 511 11.27 -7.72 8.60
N ALA A 512 11.43 -8.58 9.59
CA ALA A 512 11.59 -8.18 10.96
C ALA A 512 12.96 -7.53 11.19
N ALA A 513 12.99 -6.29 11.67
CA ALA A 513 14.23 -5.58 11.97
C ALA A 513 14.87 -6.15 13.24
N THR A 514 16.18 -6.41 13.22
CA THR A 514 16.92 -6.77 14.44
C THR A 514 17.38 -5.49 15.14
N VAL A 515 17.12 -5.40 16.44
CA VAL A 515 17.46 -4.25 17.28
C VAL A 515 18.34 -4.71 18.43
N ILE A 516 19.47 -4.04 18.60
CA ILE A 516 20.40 -4.32 19.70
C ILE A 516 20.44 -3.09 20.60
N VAL A 517 19.96 -3.24 21.83
CA VAL A 517 19.93 -2.16 22.81
C VAL A 517 21.18 -2.27 23.69
N PHE A 518 21.91 -1.17 23.81
CA PHE A 518 22.99 -1.00 24.78
C PHE A 518 22.54 0.02 25.83
N ASP A 519 22.40 -0.44 27.07
CA ASP A 519 21.95 0.37 28.20
C ASP A 519 22.97 0.31 29.33
N GLY A 520 23.58 1.45 29.68
CA GLY A 520 24.64 1.54 30.69
C GLY A 520 26.01 0.97 30.25
N ILE A 521 26.09 0.40 29.05
CA ILE A 521 27.30 -0.20 28.49
C ILE A 521 27.64 0.39 27.12
N ALA A 522 28.92 0.40 26.77
CA ALA A 522 29.36 0.88 25.46
C ALA A 522 28.92 -0.08 24.33
N PRO A 523 28.47 0.43 23.18
CA PRO A 523 28.19 -0.40 22.01
C PRO A 523 29.45 -1.15 21.56
N THR A 524 29.38 -2.48 21.54
CA THR A 524 30.53 -3.36 21.22
C THR A 524 30.42 -4.04 19.85
N ALA A 525 29.25 -4.01 19.21
CA ALA A 525 29.00 -4.73 17.96
C ALA A 525 28.60 -3.79 16.81
N GLN A 526 29.27 -3.92 15.66
CA GLN A 526 28.71 -3.60 14.34
C GLN A 526 27.98 -4.85 13.85
N ALA A 527 26.74 -5.06 14.31
CA ALA A 527 25.94 -6.16 13.79
C ALA A 527 25.41 -5.77 12.39
N GLY A 528 25.87 -6.50 11.37
CA GLY A 528 25.50 -6.23 9.97
C GLY A 528 23.97 -6.20 9.78
N GLY A 529 23.44 -5.01 9.50
CA GLY A 529 22.01 -4.79 9.22
C GLY A 529 21.10 -4.57 10.44
N ALA A 530 21.61 -4.64 11.68
CA ALA A 530 20.81 -4.35 12.87
C ALA A 530 20.81 -2.86 13.22
N THR A 531 19.70 -2.37 13.78
CA THR A 531 19.64 -1.03 14.38
C THR A 531 20.19 -1.09 15.80
N ILE A 532 21.18 -0.27 16.11
CA ILE A 532 21.76 -0.11 17.44
C ILE A 532 21.02 0.99 18.18
N VAL A 533 20.49 0.69 19.37
CA VAL A 533 19.87 1.66 20.26
C VAL A 533 20.78 1.87 21.46
N HIS A 534 21.27 3.08 21.66
CA HIS A 534 22.13 3.42 22.79
C HIS A 534 21.37 4.29 23.79
N VAL A 535 21.17 3.77 24.99
CA VAL A 535 20.46 4.45 26.08
C VAL A 535 21.48 5.16 26.97
N ARG A 536 21.36 6.48 27.08
CA ARG A 536 22.31 7.33 27.82
C ARG A 536 21.60 8.20 28.85
N ALA A 537 22.28 8.39 29.98
CA ALA A 537 21.87 9.41 30.94
C ALA A 537 22.17 10.83 30.38
N PRO A 538 21.38 11.86 30.71
CA PRO A 538 21.56 13.23 30.21
C PRO A 538 22.96 13.84 30.43
N HIS A 539 23.67 13.40 31.47
CA HIS A 539 25.00 13.92 31.82
C HIS A 539 26.15 13.02 31.37
N ALA A 540 25.87 11.90 30.69
CA ALA A 540 26.91 11.02 30.18
C ALA A 540 27.63 11.67 28.97
N PRO A 541 28.96 11.45 28.80
CA PRO A 541 29.70 11.99 27.67
C PRO A 541 29.13 11.51 26.34
N ALA A 542 29.28 12.33 25.29
CA ALA A 542 28.84 12.02 23.93
C ALA A 542 29.41 10.69 23.44
N SER A 543 28.60 9.92 22.70
CA SER A 543 29.09 8.72 22.01
C SER A 543 30.16 9.09 21.00
N ALA A 544 31.12 8.20 20.78
CA ALA A 544 32.12 8.34 19.73
C ALA A 544 31.55 8.09 18.32
N VAL A 545 30.36 7.46 18.23
CA VAL A 545 29.65 7.17 16.98
C VAL A 545 28.53 8.18 16.81
N ASP A 546 28.48 8.83 15.65
CA ASP A 546 27.40 9.75 15.32
C ASP A 546 26.09 8.98 15.12
N ALA A 547 24.99 9.55 15.61
CA ALA A 547 23.69 8.93 15.61
C ALA A 547 22.85 9.46 14.44
N ASP A 548 22.19 8.57 13.72
CA ASP A 548 21.28 8.95 12.63
C ASP A 548 20.05 9.69 13.21
N VAL A 549 19.58 9.21 14.39
CA VAL A 549 18.49 9.82 15.14
C VAL A 549 18.85 9.94 16.62
N VAL A 550 18.52 11.07 17.25
CA VAL A 550 18.67 11.32 18.68
C VAL A 550 17.34 11.75 19.29
N LEU A 551 16.93 11.06 20.36
CA LEU A 551 15.80 11.43 21.20
C LEU A 551 16.32 11.98 22.52
N ILE A 552 15.95 13.22 22.86
CA ILE A 552 16.39 13.90 24.08
C ILE A 552 15.19 14.24 24.93
N GLN A 553 15.06 13.62 26.09
CA GLN A 553 14.02 13.94 27.06
C GLN A 553 14.38 15.20 27.84
N ASP A 554 13.42 16.12 27.97
CA ASP A 554 13.57 17.27 28.85
C ASP A 554 13.53 16.83 30.33
N PRO A 555 14.57 17.11 31.13
CA PRO A 555 14.58 16.78 32.56
C PRO A 555 13.46 17.46 33.37
N ALA A 556 13.02 18.67 32.98
CA ALA A 556 11.99 19.45 33.66
C ALA A 556 10.57 19.06 33.22
N ALA A 557 10.42 18.56 31.99
CA ALA A 557 9.16 18.13 31.41
C ALA A 557 9.32 16.74 30.76
N PRO A 558 9.20 15.63 31.52
CA PRO A 558 9.51 14.28 31.02
C PRO A 558 8.73 13.82 29.77
N ASN A 559 7.58 14.43 29.48
CA ASN A 559 6.80 14.14 28.28
C ASN A 559 7.26 14.95 27.06
N SER A 560 8.14 15.92 27.21
CA SER A 560 8.69 16.73 26.13
C SER A 560 9.98 16.08 25.61
N ILE A 561 9.94 15.62 24.37
CA ILE A 561 11.05 14.93 23.71
C ILE A 561 11.52 15.75 22.52
N THR A 562 12.79 16.12 22.49
CA THR A 562 13.41 16.69 21.29
C THR A 562 13.91 15.56 20.40
N VAL A 563 13.37 15.50 19.20
CA VAL A 563 13.75 14.57 18.14
C VAL A 563 14.69 15.29 17.21
N ARG A 564 15.89 14.74 17.01
CA ARG A 564 16.87 15.24 16.05
C ARG A 564 17.19 14.15 15.04
N THR A 565 17.02 14.46 13.76
CA THR A 565 17.46 13.64 12.62
C THR A 565 18.56 14.39 11.87
N SER A 566 19.13 13.77 10.83
CA SER A 566 20.09 14.42 9.92
C SER A 566 19.50 15.63 9.18
N THR A 567 18.18 15.71 9.05
CA THR A 567 17.46 16.72 8.25
C THR A 567 16.69 17.74 9.09
N ALA A 568 16.26 17.39 10.30
CA ALA A 568 15.38 18.24 11.10
C ALA A 568 15.59 18.09 12.60
N THR A 569 15.17 19.08 13.37
CA THR A 569 15.03 19.00 14.83
C THR A 569 13.67 19.55 15.22
N THR A 570 12.91 18.80 16.01
CA THR A 570 11.60 19.24 16.51
C THR A 570 11.36 18.74 17.92
N THR A 571 10.56 19.47 18.68
CA THR A 571 10.11 19.05 20.01
C THR A 571 8.70 18.48 19.92
N VAL A 572 8.48 17.36 20.59
CA VAL A 572 7.20 16.64 20.57
C VAL A 572 6.77 16.31 21.99
N THR A 573 5.47 16.34 22.23
CA THR A 573 4.89 15.80 23.44
C THR A 573 4.64 14.30 23.24
N MET A 574 5.42 13.48 23.93
CA MET A 574 5.26 12.03 23.99
C MET A 574 3.88 11.70 24.55
N VAL A 575 3.14 10.90 23.78
CA VAL A 575 1.85 10.36 24.23
C VAL A 575 2.10 8.98 24.79
N THR A 576 1.80 8.76 26.06
CA THR A 576 1.92 7.45 26.72
C THR A 576 0.55 7.01 27.20
N THR A 577 0.13 5.81 26.83
CA THR A 577 -1.17 5.26 27.24
C THR A 577 -1.05 4.42 28.52
N PRO A 578 -2.12 4.34 29.35
CA PRO A 578 -2.12 3.47 30.53
C PRO A 578 -1.83 1.99 30.20
N ASP A 579 -2.21 1.54 29.00
CA ASP A 579 -1.94 0.18 28.56
C ASP A 579 -0.46 -0.03 28.19
N GLU A 580 0.23 0.94 27.56
CA GLU A 580 1.69 0.88 27.38
C GLU A 580 2.43 0.81 28.71
N MET A 581 1.98 1.58 29.71
CA MET A 581 2.61 1.60 31.04
C MET A 581 2.61 0.24 31.72
N ARG A 582 1.61 -0.61 31.46
CA ARG A 582 1.57 -1.98 32.00
C ARG A 582 2.70 -2.86 31.48
N TYR A 583 3.18 -2.62 30.26
CA TYR A 583 4.29 -3.37 29.69
C TYR A 583 5.64 -2.89 30.21
N ILE A 584 5.78 -1.59 30.44
CA ILE A 584 7.04 -0.98 30.89
C ILE A 584 7.33 -1.30 32.37
N GLY A 585 6.30 -1.51 33.19
CA GLY A 585 6.45 -2.06 34.55
C GLY A 585 6.97 -1.08 35.62
N GLU A 586 7.54 -1.62 36.70
CA GLU A 586 8.01 -0.90 37.92
C GLU A 586 9.18 0.09 37.69
N SER A 587 9.64 0.31 36.47
CA SER A 587 10.72 1.28 36.16
C SER A 587 10.40 2.72 36.58
N LEU A 588 9.13 3.03 36.84
CA LEU A 588 8.66 4.29 37.48
C LEU A 588 8.64 4.26 39.02
N VAL A 589 8.53 3.08 39.64
CA VAL A 589 8.48 2.94 41.11
C VAL A 589 9.86 3.15 41.73
N ALA A 590 10.93 2.82 40.99
CA ALA A 590 12.30 3.14 41.39
C ALA A 590 12.64 4.65 41.35
N ALA A 591 11.71 5.49 40.89
CA ALA A 591 11.86 6.94 40.78
C ALA A 591 10.84 7.74 41.62
N ARG A 592 10.21 7.12 42.64
CA ARG A 592 9.47 7.84 43.68
C ARG A 592 10.29 8.07 44.92
#